data_AF-A0A8J7EWJ9-F1
#
_entry.id   AF-A0A8J7EWJ9-F1
#
_cell.length_a   1.000
_cell.length_b   1.000
_cell.length_c   1.000
_cell.angle_alpha   90.00
_cell.angle_beta   90.00
_cell.angle_gamma   90.00
#
_symmetry.space_group_name_H-M   'P 1'
#
loop_
_entity.id
_entity.type
_entity.pdbx_description
1 polymer ?
#
loop_
_entity_poly.entity_id
_entity_poly.type
_entity_poly.pdbx_seq_one_letter_code
_entity_poly.pdbx_strand_id
1 'polypeptide(L)' 'MSKYWRYPAKVLGCLRGGEITIILCAGIGLTNGGGRQELPIQLVSVDLRMPNSEFDVLFERASGHFVKVLRKEEACP' A
#
# COMPACT_ATOMS: atom_id res chain seq x y z
N MET A 1 -17.28 -12.76 5.40
CA MET A 1 -15.85 -12.51 5.05
C MET A 1 -15.72 -11.06 4.58
N SER A 2 -14.66 -10.34 4.96
CA SER A 2 -14.40 -9.00 4.44
C SER A 2 -14.24 -9.01 2.92
N LYS A 3 -14.84 -8.05 2.21
CA LYS A 3 -14.72 -7.86 0.76
C LYS A 3 -13.29 -7.47 0.33
N TYR A 4 -12.50 -6.94 1.26
CA TYR A 4 -11.18 -6.40 0.98
C TYR A 4 -10.09 -7.11 1.80
N TRP A 5 -8.92 -7.23 1.18
CA TRP A 5 -7.67 -7.46 1.89
C TRP A 5 -7.03 -6.12 2.25
N ARG A 6 -6.59 -6.01 3.50
CA ARG A 6 -5.86 -4.84 4.02
C ARG A 6 -4.44 -5.27 4.34
N TYR A 7 -3.47 -4.60 3.71
CA TYR A 7 -2.06 -4.86 3.97
C TYR A 7 -1.39 -3.60 4.53
N PRO A 8 -0.61 -3.72 5.61
CA PRO A 8 0.29 -2.66 6.01
C PRO A 8 1.29 -2.40 4.90
N ALA A 9 1.57 -1.13 4.64
CA ALA A 9 2.51 -0.71 3.63
C ALA A 9 3.37 0.47 4.11
N LYS A 10 4.52 0.61 3.47
CA LYS A 10 5.48 1.68 3.75
C LYS A 10 6.09 2.21 2.47
N VAL A 11 6.29 3.52 2.39
CA VAL A 11 6.96 4.13 1.23
C VAL A 11 8.43 3.80 1.23
N LEU A 12 8.95 3.36 0.09
CA LEU A 12 10.38 3.29 -0.19
C LEU A 12 10.88 4.60 -0.82
N GLY A 13 10.12 5.15 -1.77
CA GLY A 13 10.41 6.44 -2.40
C GLY A 13 9.77 6.58 -3.77
N CYS A 14 10.16 7.62 -4.53
CA CYS A 14 9.71 7.85 -5.90
C CYS A 14 10.81 7.47 -6.89
N LEU A 15 10.90 6.19 -7.24
CA LEU A 15 11.96 5.67 -8.13
C LEU A 15 11.66 5.93 -9.62
N ARG A 16 10.41 6.32 -9.96
CA ARG A 16 9.96 6.67 -11.30
C ARG A 16 9.09 7.92 -11.26
N GLY A 17 9.13 8.71 -12.33
CA GLY A 17 8.33 9.93 -12.44
C GLY A 17 6.84 9.62 -12.41
N GLY A 18 6.11 10.19 -11.45
CA GLY A 18 4.66 10.00 -11.31
C GLY A 18 4.24 8.75 -10.54
N GLU A 19 5.18 7.93 -10.08
CA GLU A 19 4.89 6.73 -9.28
C GLU A 19 5.58 6.79 -7.91
N ILE A 20 4.96 6.14 -6.93
CA ILE A 20 5.53 5.91 -5.62
C ILE A 20 5.70 4.41 -5.41
N THR A 21 6.91 4.02 -5.02
CA THR A 21 7.25 2.64 -4.71
C THR A 21 6.98 2.42 -3.22
N ILE A 22 6.16 1.42 -2.94
CA ILE A 22 5.82 0.99 -1.58
C ILE A 22 6.28 -0.45 -1.35
N ILE A 23 6.33 -0.83 -0.08
CA ILE A 23 6.55 -2.20 0.35
C ILE A 23 5.36 -2.66 1.19
N LEU A 24 4.81 -3.83 0.85
CA LEU A 24 3.69 -4.46 1.56
C LEU A 24 4.21 -5.35 2.69
N CYS A 25 3.90 -5.02 3.93
CA CYS A 25 4.55 -5.50 5.15
C CYS A 25 3.90 -6.74 5.81
N ALA A 26 3.14 -7.60 5.12
CA ALA A 26 2.43 -8.71 5.77
C ALA A 26 2.74 -10.12 5.25
N GLY A 27 3.12 -11.01 6.18
CA GLY A 27 2.73 -12.43 6.23
C GLY A 27 3.70 -13.49 5.67
N ILE A 28 3.85 -14.61 6.41
CA ILE A 28 4.69 -15.79 6.11
C ILE A 28 4.45 -16.28 4.67
N GLY A 29 5.52 -16.26 3.87
CA GLY A 29 5.51 -16.49 2.42
C GLY A 29 6.21 -15.36 1.63
N LEU A 30 6.28 -14.16 2.21
CA LEU A 30 7.09 -13.03 1.74
C LEU A 30 8.32 -12.86 2.62
N THR A 31 9.20 -13.87 2.59
CA THR A 31 10.41 -13.97 3.42
C THR A 31 11.28 -12.71 3.26
N ASN A 32 11.59 -12.02 4.37
CA ASN A 32 12.63 -10.98 4.49
C ASN A 32 12.44 -9.65 3.75
N GLY A 33 11.21 -9.12 3.67
CA GLY A 33 11.06 -7.72 3.28
C GLY A 33 9.68 -7.30 2.83
N GLY A 34 8.77 -8.23 2.52
CA GLY A 34 7.49 -7.87 1.90
C GLY A 34 7.57 -7.72 0.38
N GLY A 35 6.44 -7.44 -0.27
CA GLY A 35 6.34 -7.26 -1.72
C GLY A 35 6.47 -5.80 -2.14
N ARG A 36 7.28 -5.50 -3.16
CA ARG A 36 7.36 -4.15 -3.74
C ARG A 36 6.19 -3.93 -4.69
N GLN A 37 5.56 -2.76 -4.60
CA GLN A 37 4.47 -2.35 -5.48
C GLN A 37 4.70 -0.90 -5.92
N GLU A 38 4.44 -0.62 -7.20
CA GLU A 38 4.38 0.75 -7.74
C GLU A 38 2.92 1.20 -7.77
N LEU A 39 2.67 2.41 -7.30
CA LEU A 39 1.36 3.07 -7.33
C LEU A 39 1.49 4.44 -7.98
N PRO A 40 0.50 4.91 -8.76
CA PRO A 40 0.45 6.30 -9.19
C PRO A 40 0.48 7.25 -7.99
N ILE A 41 1.33 8.26 -8.04
CA ILE A 41 1.56 9.19 -6.92
C ILE A 41 0.28 9.94 -6.53
N GLN A 42 -0.66 10.10 -7.45
CA GLN A 42 -1.96 10.75 -7.25
C GLN A 42 -2.89 9.96 -6.33
N LEU A 43 -2.68 8.63 -6.20
CA LEU A 43 -3.46 7.78 -5.30
C LEU A 43 -2.96 7.84 -3.84
N VAL A 44 -1.82 8.48 -3.61
CA VAL A 44 -1.22 8.66 -2.28
C VAL A 44 -1.29 10.13 -1.88
N SER A 45 -1.90 10.40 -0.73
CA SER A 45 -1.96 11.75 -0.16
C SER A 45 -0.57 12.35 0.01
N VAL A 46 -0.41 13.65 -0.25
CA VAL A 46 0.91 14.33 -0.30
C VAL A 46 1.73 14.09 0.97
N ASP A 47 1.10 14.12 2.13
CA ASP A 47 1.73 13.90 3.45
C ASP A 47 2.22 12.46 3.66
N LEU A 48 1.68 11.49 2.91
CA LEU A 48 2.06 10.09 2.97
C LEU A 48 3.13 9.71 1.93
N ARG A 49 3.64 10.66 1.13
CA ARG A 49 4.60 10.35 0.06
C ARG A 49 6.06 10.30 0.50
N MET A 50 6.35 10.68 1.74
CA MET A 50 7.71 10.67 2.26
C MET A 50 8.22 9.25 2.43
N PRO A 51 9.51 8.97 2.16
CA PRO A 51 10.12 7.69 2.49
C PRO A 51 9.84 7.32 3.95
N ASN A 52 9.53 6.05 4.16
CA ASN A 52 9.13 5.49 5.44
C ASN A 52 7.75 5.87 5.98
N SER A 53 6.97 6.72 5.29
CA SER A 53 5.58 6.94 5.66
C SER A 53 4.81 5.62 5.62
N GLU A 54 4.03 5.36 6.67
CA GLU A 54 3.30 4.11 6.86
C GLU A 54 1.80 4.34 6.67
N PHE A 55 1.17 3.43 5.96
CA PHE A 55 -0.26 3.42 5.71
C PHE A 55 -0.71 1.99 5.46
N ASP A 56 -1.99 1.80 5.16
CA ASP A 56 -2.49 0.52 4.67
C ASP A 56 -2.96 0.67 3.23
N VAL A 57 -2.90 -0.43 2.50
CA VAL A 57 -3.47 -0.52 1.15
C VAL A 57 -4.59 -1.54 1.14
N LEU A 58 -5.65 -1.19 0.43
CA LEU A 58 -6.78 -2.08 0.20
C LEU A 58 -6.71 -2.69 -1.19
N PHE A 59 -6.91 -4.00 -1.24
CA PHE A 59 -7.15 -4.73 -2.46
C PHE A 59 -8.52 -5.40 -2.39
N GLU A 60 -9.24 -5.42 -3.51
CA GLU A 60 -10.47 -6.17 -3.63
C GLU A 60 -10.15 -7.67 -3.61
N ARG A 61 -10.83 -8.42 -2.74
CA ARG A 61 -10.54 -9.85 -2.54
C ARG A 61 -10.88 -10.72 -3.75
N ALA A 62 -11.88 -10.33 -4.54
CA ALA A 62 -12.35 -11.09 -5.69
C ALA A 62 -11.42 -10.94 -6.90
N SER A 63 -10.92 -9.72 -7.16
CA SER A 63 -10.12 -9.40 -8.34
C SER A 63 -8.62 -9.27 -8.04
N GLY A 64 -8.24 -9.05 -6.79
CA GLY A 64 -6.87 -8.69 -6.41
C GLY A 64 -6.48 -7.27 -6.83
N HIS A 65 -7.42 -6.45 -7.31
CA HIS A 65 -7.13 -5.09 -7.76
C HIS A 65 -6.93 -4.13 -6.58
N PHE A 66 -5.98 -3.21 -6.75
CA PHE A 66 -5.81 -2.09 -5.82
C PHE A 66 -7.06 -1.22 -5.81
N VAL A 67 -7.50 -0.86 -4.60
CA VAL A 67 -8.69 -0.03 -4.39
C VAL A 67 -8.28 1.37 -3.93
N LYS A 68 -7.57 1.47 -2.80
CA LYS A 68 -7.11 2.74 -2.25
C LYS A 68 -6.04 2.59 -1.17
N VAL A 69 -5.36 3.69 -0.88
CA VAL A 69 -4.61 3.89 0.36
C VAL A 69 -5.57 4.28 1.48
N LEU A 70 -5.31 3.74 2.68
CA LEU A 70 -5.97 4.09 3.93
C LEU A 70 -4.93 4.59 4.94
N ARG A 71 -5.25 5.63 5.70
CA ARG A 71 -4.52 5.91 6.94
C ARG A 71 -4.73 4.78 7.94
N LYS A 72 -3.78 4.60 8.88
CA LYS A 72 -3.81 3.52 9.87
C LYS A 72 -5.10 3.52 10.71
N GLU A 73 -5.66 4.69 10.98
CA GLU A 73 -6.87 4.86 11.79
C GLU A 73 -8.16 4.79 10.98
N GLU A 74 -8.10 4.75 9.65
CA GLU A 74 -9.29 4.67 8.82
C GLU A 74 -9.92 3.27 8.85
N ALA A 75 -11.25 3.24 8.95
CA ALA A 75 -12.02 2.01 8.86
C ALA A 75 -11.94 1.41 7.44
N CYS A 76 -11.98 0.08 7.36
CA CYS A 76 -12.18 -0.60 6.10
C CYS A 76 -13.63 -0.37 5.63
N PRO A 77 -13.86 0.07 4.39
CA PRO A 77 -15.20 0.17 3.81
C PRO A 77 -15.83 -1.21 3.55
#